data_AF-A0A444ZEF1-F1
#
_entry.id   AF-A0A444ZEF1-F1
#
_cell.length_a   1.000
_cell.length_b   1.000
_cell.length_c   1.000
_cell.angle_alpha   90.00
_cell.angle_beta   90.00
_cell.angle_gamma   90.00
#
_symmetry.space_group_name_H-M   'P 1'
#
loop_
_entity.id
_entity.type
_entity.pdbx_description
1 polymer ?
#
loop_
_entity_poly.entity_id
_entity_poly.type
_entity_poly.pdbx_seq_one_letter_code
_entity_poly.pdbx_strand_id
1 'polypeptide(L)'
;MFFSGDPSTRKRIDLGGRSSKERDRKNLLEQTRLERNRRMWLRQQNSAAIKIQKCYRGRKVVRNEQSKLREKCHKIYGKYCQNLDRSAFGPDSDFLRQFLFFFNAENNDDVLALVNICRLLQQFVQQSGDVVRLFSGLDYSSTCPLVNYRVKQLVYTCIRALHQNRNQLKDQFLLVPEESSVTAIPLLEVLVLLIDIKLPWSCKIVGHMFQNNAFGLLREIILTAKDDVDNRIYPAKGSSLERVLTVVMCHIGQKPCICSYFDPRYDFSSQILTIPFLWNAFPDLRQVCFVLILFYGSFFFIWVISGR
;
A
#
# COMPACT_ATOMS: atom_id res chain seq x y z
N MET A 1 -52.94 -58.01 73.00
CA MET A 1 -53.91 -57.42 72.06
C MET A 1 -53.47 -57.80 70.65
N PHE A 2 -54.28 -58.60 69.96
CA PHE A 2 -54.02 -59.03 68.58
C PHE A 2 -54.41 -57.91 67.61
N PHE A 3 -53.52 -57.59 66.66
CA PHE A 3 -53.69 -56.52 65.69
C PHE A 3 -54.68 -56.96 64.61
N SER A 4 -55.96 -56.62 64.76
CA SER A 4 -57.02 -56.86 63.77
C SER A 4 -56.99 -55.79 62.67
N GLY A 5 -55.90 -55.78 61.90
CA GLY A 5 -55.75 -54.89 60.75
C GLY A 5 -56.45 -55.47 59.52
N ASP A 6 -57.68 -55.04 59.26
CA ASP A 6 -58.42 -55.38 58.05
C ASP A 6 -57.68 -54.82 56.80
N PRO A 7 -57.10 -55.67 55.94
CA PRO A 7 -56.26 -55.23 54.82
C PRO A 7 -57.07 -54.53 53.71
N SER A 8 -58.40 -54.57 53.77
CA SER A 8 -59.30 -53.97 52.78
C SER A 8 -59.37 -52.43 52.86
N THR A 9 -58.90 -51.82 53.96
CA THR A 9 -58.92 -50.36 54.17
C THR A 9 -57.64 -49.65 53.74
N ARG A 10 -56.64 -50.38 53.23
CA ARG A 10 -55.42 -49.75 52.69
C ARG A 10 -55.75 -48.99 51.41
N LYS A 11 -55.84 -47.66 51.53
CA LYS A 11 -55.87 -46.74 50.39
C LYS A 11 -54.68 -47.08 49.49
N ARG A 12 -54.95 -47.55 48.27
CA ARG A 12 -53.93 -47.83 47.25
C ARG A 12 -53.24 -46.50 46.92
N ILE A 13 -52.06 -46.28 47.48
CA ILE A 13 -51.24 -45.12 47.14
C ILE A 13 -50.59 -45.47 45.80
N ASP A 14 -50.96 -44.74 44.75
CA ASP A 14 -50.27 -44.82 43.47
C ASP A 14 -48.82 -44.38 43.69
N LEU A 15 -47.90 -45.35 43.74
CA LEU A 15 -46.46 -45.12 43.64
C LEU A 15 -46.03 -44.82 42.20
N GLY A 16 -46.99 -44.86 41.27
CA GLY A 16 -46.84 -44.31 39.93
C GLY A 16 -46.72 -42.80 40.04
N GLY A 17 -45.50 -42.32 40.26
CA GLY A 17 -45.13 -40.91 40.23
C GLY A 17 -45.45 -40.31 38.86
N ARG A 18 -46.71 -39.98 38.63
CA ARG A 18 -47.14 -39.05 37.59
C ARG A 18 -46.70 -37.67 38.02
N SER A 19 -45.42 -37.40 37.78
CA SER A 19 -44.89 -36.05 37.75
C SER A 19 -45.67 -35.29 36.68
N SER A 20 -46.60 -34.42 37.09
CA SER A 20 -47.19 -33.39 36.23
C SER A 20 -46.14 -32.37 35.71
N LYS A 21 -44.85 -32.64 35.95
CA LYS A 21 -43.68 -31.89 35.49
C LYS A 21 -42.83 -32.67 34.46
N GLU A 22 -43.37 -33.69 33.80
CA GLU A 22 -42.79 -34.15 32.52
C GLU A 22 -43.03 -33.05 31.47
N ARG A 23 -42.17 -32.03 31.51
CA ARG A 23 -42.07 -31.04 30.44
C ARG A 23 -41.85 -31.84 29.15
N ASP A 24 -42.74 -31.69 28.17
CA ASP A 24 -42.70 -32.48 26.92
C ASP A 24 -41.25 -32.63 26.45
N ARG A 25 -40.79 -33.88 26.28
CA ARG A 25 -39.41 -34.19 25.88
C ARG A 25 -38.93 -33.34 24.70
N LYS A 26 -39.84 -33.07 23.76
CA LYS A 26 -39.61 -32.18 22.60
C LYS A 26 -39.30 -30.74 23.03
N ASN A 27 -40.09 -30.16 23.93
CA ASN A 27 -39.89 -28.81 24.46
C ASN A 27 -38.58 -28.69 25.24
N LEU A 28 -38.18 -29.72 25.99
CA LEU A 28 -36.90 -29.73 26.71
C LEU A 28 -35.69 -29.77 25.75
N LEU A 29 -35.77 -30.58 24.70
CA LEU A 29 -34.73 -30.67 23.68
C LEU A 29 -34.59 -29.35 22.90
N GLU A 30 -35.70 -28.71 22.57
CA GLU A 30 -35.72 -27.42 21.89
C GLU A 30 -35.12 -26.30 22.76
N GLN A 31 -35.51 -26.22 24.03
CA GLN A 31 -34.91 -25.28 25.00
C GLN A 31 -33.39 -25.49 25.13
N THR A 32 -32.95 -26.76 25.18
CA THR A 32 -31.51 -27.09 25.25
C THR A 32 -30.77 -26.68 23.97
N ARG A 33 -31.39 -26.85 22.80
CA ARG A 33 -30.83 -26.43 21.51
C ARG A 33 -30.72 -24.91 21.42
N LEU A 34 -31.77 -24.18 21.80
CA LEU A 34 -31.78 -22.72 21.81
C LEU A 34 -30.73 -22.15 22.78
N GLU A 35 -30.62 -22.72 23.98
CA GLU A 35 -29.60 -22.30 24.95
C GLU A 35 -28.17 -22.62 24.46
N ARG A 36 -27.95 -23.78 23.82
CA ARG A 36 -26.66 -24.09 23.18
C ARG A 36 -26.32 -23.10 22.07
N ASN A 37 -27.28 -22.76 21.21
CA ASN A 37 -27.11 -21.77 20.14
C ASN A 37 -26.80 -20.38 20.73
N ARG A 38 -27.50 -19.98 21.80
CA ARG A 38 -27.26 -18.71 22.51
C ARG A 38 -25.85 -18.66 23.08
N ARG A 39 -25.39 -19.73 23.75
CA ARG A 39 -24.02 -19.82 24.27
C ARG A 39 -22.98 -19.80 23.16
N MET A 40 -23.23 -20.49 22.05
CA MET A 40 -22.35 -20.47 20.89
C MET A 40 -22.20 -19.04 20.33
N TRP A 41 -23.33 -18.34 20.15
CA TRP A 41 -23.34 -16.97 19.66
C TRP A 41 -22.61 -16.01 20.60
N LEU A 42 -22.87 -16.10 21.91
CA LEU A 42 -22.14 -15.31 22.93
C LEU A 42 -20.63 -15.59 22.92
N ARG A 43 -20.21 -16.85 22.76
CA ARG A 43 -18.78 -17.18 22.63
C ARG A 43 -18.17 -16.59 21.37
N GLN A 44 -18.89 -16.62 20.24
CA GLN A 44 -18.43 -16.02 18.99
C GLN A 44 -18.25 -14.51 19.14
N GLN A 45 -19.22 -13.82 19.73
CA GLN A 45 -19.13 -12.40 20.04
C GLN A 45 -17.97 -12.08 20.97
N ASN A 46 -17.83 -12.82 22.08
CA ASN A 46 -16.72 -12.62 23.02
C ASN A 46 -15.36 -12.86 22.33
N SER A 47 -15.25 -13.89 21.49
CA SER A 47 -14.03 -14.17 20.73
C SER A 47 -13.68 -13.03 19.76
N ALA A 48 -14.68 -12.46 19.08
CA ALA A 48 -14.51 -11.32 18.19
C ALA A 48 -14.11 -10.06 18.97
N ALA A 49 -14.78 -9.78 20.09
CA ALA A 49 -14.47 -8.66 20.97
C ALA A 49 -13.03 -8.74 21.50
N ILE A 50 -12.57 -9.91 21.94
CA ILE A 50 -11.18 -10.13 22.38
C ILE A 50 -10.19 -9.88 21.23
N LYS A 51 -10.48 -10.35 20.01
CA LYS A 51 -9.62 -10.09 18.83
C LYS A 51 -9.52 -8.59 18.53
N ILE A 52 -10.65 -7.87 18.56
CA ILE A 52 -10.70 -6.42 18.35
C ILE A 52 -9.89 -5.69 19.42
N GLN A 53 -10.08 -6.04 20.70
CA GLN A 53 -9.34 -5.43 21.82
C GLN A 53 -7.83 -5.65 21.70
N LYS A 54 -7.38 -6.87 21.36
CA LYS A 54 -5.96 -7.16 21.14
C LYS A 54 -5.38 -6.33 20.00
N CYS A 55 -6.08 -6.27 18.87
CA CYS A 55 -5.67 -5.45 17.72
C CYS A 55 -5.58 -3.96 18.08
N TYR A 56 -6.58 -3.43 18.79
CA TYR A 56 -6.60 -2.04 19.24
C TYR A 56 -5.42 -1.72 20.17
N ARG A 57 -5.17 -2.56 21.17
CA ARG A 57 -4.04 -2.40 22.09
C ARG A 57 -2.70 -2.43 21.34
N GLY A 58 -2.53 -3.37 20.40
CA GLY A 58 -1.33 -3.45 19.56
C GLY A 58 -1.13 -2.18 18.72
N ARG A 59 -2.17 -1.69 18.04
CA ARG A 59 -2.11 -0.45 17.26
C ARG A 59 -1.77 0.77 18.12
N LYS A 60 -2.26 0.83 19.35
CA LYS A 60 -1.94 1.91 20.30
C LYS A 60 -0.44 1.90 20.67
N VAL A 61 0.13 0.73 20.93
CA VAL A 61 1.57 0.60 21.21
C VAL A 61 2.41 1.03 20.00
N VAL A 62 2.06 0.57 18.79
CA VAL A 62 2.77 0.97 17.56
C VAL A 62 2.73 2.48 17.37
N ARG A 63 1.58 3.12 17.51
CA ARG A 63 1.47 4.59 17.39
C ARG A 63 2.35 5.32 18.41
N ASN A 64 2.40 4.84 19.65
CA ASN A 64 3.26 5.43 20.67
C ASN A 64 4.74 5.33 20.30
N GLU A 65 5.19 4.18 19.79
CA GLU A 65 6.58 4.02 19.32
C GLU A 65 6.89 4.86 18.09
N GLN A 66 5.94 4.99 17.15
CA GLN A 66 6.07 5.88 16.00
C GLN A 66 6.24 7.34 16.44
N SER A 67 5.47 7.81 17.43
CA SER A 67 5.61 9.17 17.96
C SER A 67 6.97 9.40 18.61
N LYS A 68 7.46 8.45 19.43
CA LYS A 68 8.79 8.54 20.05
C LYS A 68 9.91 8.60 18.99
N LEU A 69 9.81 7.77 17.95
CA LEU A 69 10.78 7.78 16.86
C LEU A 69 10.72 9.08 16.06
N ARG A 70 9.53 9.62 15.78
CA ARG A 70 9.38 10.92 15.12
C ARG A 70 10.08 12.03 15.93
N GLU A 71 9.84 12.09 17.24
CA GLU A 71 10.51 13.07 18.12
C GLU A 71 12.03 12.90 18.14
N LYS A 72 12.52 11.66 18.20
CA LYS A 72 13.96 11.36 18.12
C LYS A 72 14.55 11.83 16.79
N CYS A 73 13.88 11.54 15.67
CA CYS A 73 14.31 11.99 14.35
C CYS A 73 14.32 13.52 14.25
N HIS A 74 13.30 14.21 14.77
CA HIS A 74 13.28 15.68 14.78
C HIS A 74 14.43 16.28 15.58
N LYS A 75 14.82 15.66 16.71
CA LYS A 75 15.96 16.12 17.53
C LYS A 75 17.30 15.95 16.82
N ILE A 76 17.48 14.85 16.09
CA ILE A 76 18.76 14.52 15.43
C ILE A 76 18.90 15.24 14.08
N TYR A 77 17.87 15.17 13.23
CA TYR A 77 17.95 15.59 11.83
C TYR A 77 17.19 16.90 11.53
N GLY A 78 16.52 17.46 12.55
CA GLY A 78 15.64 18.63 12.40
C GLY A 78 14.22 18.25 11.97
N LYS A 79 13.28 19.18 12.11
CA LYS A 79 11.84 18.96 11.85
C LYS A 79 11.56 18.43 10.44
N TYR A 80 12.24 18.99 9.44
CA TYR A 80 12.10 18.61 8.03
C TYR A 80 13.28 17.78 7.52
N CYS A 81 14.05 17.14 8.41
CA CYS A 81 15.23 16.35 8.06
C CYS A 81 16.28 17.15 7.26
N GLN A 82 16.56 18.39 7.66
CA GLN A 82 17.48 19.32 6.99
C GLN A 82 18.95 18.96 7.22
N ASN A 83 19.26 18.37 8.38
CA ASN A 83 20.62 18.02 8.80
C ASN A 83 20.96 16.57 8.46
N LEU A 84 20.51 16.09 7.30
CA LEU A 84 20.77 14.72 6.86
C LEU A 84 22.07 14.65 6.08
N ASP A 85 22.95 13.76 6.53
CA ASP A 85 24.20 13.48 5.86
C ASP A 85 24.05 12.32 4.88
N ARG A 86 24.99 12.22 3.94
CA ARG A 86 25.05 11.12 2.96
C ARG A 86 25.05 9.74 3.61
N SER A 87 25.68 9.60 4.79
CA SER A 87 25.74 8.36 5.56
C SER A 87 24.36 7.85 6.00
N ALA A 88 23.35 8.73 6.08
CA ALA A 88 22.01 8.39 6.51
C ALA A 88 21.29 7.40 5.58
N PHE A 89 21.69 7.32 4.30
CA PHE A 89 21.15 6.38 3.32
C PHE A 89 21.91 5.06 3.25
N GLY A 90 23.12 5.00 3.84
CA GLY A 90 23.97 3.82 3.84
C GLY A 90 23.37 2.65 4.66
N PRO A 91 23.89 1.42 4.47
CA PRO A 91 23.32 0.22 5.07
C PRO A 91 23.30 0.26 6.61
N ASP A 92 24.34 0.84 7.21
CA ASP A 92 24.54 0.93 8.67
C ASP A 92 23.63 1.96 9.35
N SER A 93 23.06 2.88 8.59
CA SER A 93 22.16 3.90 9.13
C SER A 93 20.77 3.34 9.42
N ASP A 94 20.27 3.63 10.61
CA ASP A 94 18.90 3.33 11.01
C ASP A 94 17.87 4.35 10.53
N PHE A 95 18.31 5.49 9.99
CA PHE A 95 17.45 6.63 9.69
C PHE A 95 16.30 6.24 8.77
N LEU A 96 16.59 5.69 7.59
CA LEU A 96 15.56 5.40 6.59
C LEU A 96 14.54 4.39 7.12
N ARG A 97 15.00 3.37 7.88
CA ARG A 97 14.12 2.38 8.51
C ARG A 97 13.19 3.04 9.53
N GLN A 98 13.71 3.91 10.38
CA GLN A 98 12.92 4.61 11.39
C GLN A 98 11.93 5.58 10.73
N PHE A 99 12.40 6.38 9.77
CA PHE A 99 11.56 7.33 9.03
C PHE A 99 10.39 6.65 8.33
N LEU A 100 10.67 5.60 7.53
CA LEU A 100 9.63 4.84 6.82
C LEU A 100 8.66 4.14 7.77
N PHE A 101 9.08 3.81 8.99
CA PHE A 101 8.22 3.18 9.99
C PHE A 101 7.18 4.13 10.60
N PHE A 102 7.55 5.40 10.88
CA PHE A 102 6.61 6.36 11.48
C PHE A 102 5.90 7.26 10.46
N PHE A 103 6.37 7.31 9.22
CA PHE A 103 5.82 8.16 8.18
C PHE A 103 4.30 8.00 8.02
N ASN A 104 3.59 9.13 7.99
CA ASN A 104 2.16 9.19 7.68
C ASN A 104 1.89 10.17 6.53
N ALA A 105 1.30 9.68 5.44
CA ALA A 105 0.97 10.50 4.27
C ALA A 105 -0.13 11.54 4.53
N GLU A 106 -0.92 11.38 5.60
CA GLU A 106 -1.92 12.36 6.04
C GLU A 106 -1.29 13.51 6.84
N ASN A 107 -0.06 13.35 7.33
CA ASN A 107 0.63 14.37 8.10
C ASN A 107 1.50 15.23 7.19
N ASN A 108 1.11 16.50 7.03
CA ASN A 108 1.82 17.45 6.17
C ASN A 108 3.30 17.62 6.54
N ASP A 109 3.65 17.59 7.84
CA ASP A 109 5.04 17.73 8.28
C ASP A 109 5.88 16.50 7.84
N ASP A 110 5.32 15.29 7.93
CA ASP A 110 5.98 14.06 7.49
C ASP A 110 6.16 14.06 5.95
N VAL A 111 5.18 14.57 5.20
CA VAL A 111 5.27 14.74 3.74
C VAL A 111 6.35 15.75 3.36
N LEU A 112 6.41 16.91 4.02
CA LEU A 112 7.46 17.91 3.79
C LEU A 112 8.86 17.36 4.11
N ALA A 113 8.98 16.57 5.19
CA ALA A 113 10.22 15.87 5.51
C ALA A 113 10.60 14.87 4.41
N LEU A 114 9.65 14.08 3.88
CA LEU A 114 9.89 13.16 2.76
C LEU A 114 10.35 13.91 1.51
N VAL A 115 9.70 15.04 1.17
CA VAL A 115 10.11 15.88 0.03
C VAL A 115 11.55 16.35 0.20
N ASN A 116 11.93 16.79 1.40
CA ASN A 116 13.30 17.22 1.68
C ASN A 116 14.31 16.06 1.59
N ILE A 117 13.96 14.89 2.12
CA ILE A 117 14.76 13.65 1.98
C ILE A 117 14.99 13.33 0.49
N CYS A 118 13.94 13.44 -0.33
CA CYS A 118 14.02 13.20 -1.77
C CYS A 118 14.90 14.24 -2.49
N ARG A 119 14.83 15.52 -2.10
CA ARG A 119 15.73 16.56 -2.63
C ARG A 119 17.19 16.28 -2.29
N LEU A 120 17.49 15.98 -1.02
CA LEU A 120 18.85 15.66 -0.58
C LEU A 120 19.38 14.39 -1.28
N LEU A 121 18.53 13.37 -1.43
CA LEU A 121 18.88 12.16 -2.16
C LEU A 121 19.33 12.46 -3.59
N GLN A 122 18.56 13.29 -4.31
CA GLN A 122 18.92 13.70 -5.67
C GLN A 122 20.25 14.46 -5.70
N GLN A 123 20.45 15.41 -4.77
CA GLN A 123 21.69 16.16 -4.66
C GLN A 123 22.90 15.24 -4.42
N PHE A 124 22.79 14.27 -3.50
CA PHE A 124 23.87 13.32 -3.24
C PHE A 124 24.16 12.41 -4.42
N VAL A 125 23.14 12.01 -5.19
CA VAL A 125 23.34 11.24 -6.41
C VAL A 125 24.01 12.09 -7.49
N GLN A 126 23.61 13.35 -7.67
CA GLN A 126 24.24 14.26 -8.63
C GLN A 126 25.73 14.49 -8.32
N GLN A 127 26.09 14.61 -7.04
CA GLN A 127 27.48 14.79 -6.60
C GLN A 127 28.33 13.52 -6.75
N SER A 128 27.74 12.34 -6.55
CA SER A 128 28.51 11.08 -6.51
C SER A 128 28.43 10.24 -7.78
N GLY A 129 27.42 10.45 -8.61
CA GLY A 129 27.16 9.69 -9.84
C GLY A 129 26.66 8.24 -9.64
N ASP A 130 26.60 7.73 -8.41
CA ASP A 130 26.28 6.32 -8.14
C ASP A 130 25.24 6.14 -7.02
N VAL A 131 24.00 5.87 -7.45
CA VAL A 131 22.85 5.55 -6.57
C VAL A 131 23.09 4.24 -5.81
N VAL A 132 23.71 3.25 -6.45
CA VAL A 132 23.92 1.91 -5.85
C VAL A 132 24.86 2.03 -4.66
N ARG A 133 25.98 2.74 -4.82
CA ARG A 133 26.94 2.98 -3.72
C ARG A 133 26.34 3.78 -2.58
N LEU A 134 25.39 4.68 -2.85
CA LEU A 134 24.74 5.46 -1.80
C LEU A 134 23.97 4.59 -0.80
N PHE A 135 23.26 3.57 -1.29
CA PHE A 135 22.47 2.68 -0.44
C PHE A 135 23.24 1.45 0.06
N SER A 136 24.18 0.93 -0.75
CA SER A 136 24.89 -0.32 -0.45
C SER A 136 26.27 -0.14 0.17
N GLY A 137 26.84 1.06 0.11
CA GLY A 137 28.24 1.28 0.46
C GLY A 137 29.17 0.68 -0.60
N LEU A 138 30.13 -0.14 -0.18
CA LEU A 138 31.11 -0.75 -1.08
C LEU A 138 30.59 -2.02 -1.76
N ASP A 139 29.79 -2.83 -1.03
CA ASP A 139 29.39 -4.17 -1.47
C ASP A 139 27.86 -4.33 -1.54
N TYR A 140 27.30 -4.27 -2.75
CA TYR A 140 25.88 -4.52 -2.97
C TYR A 140 25.49 -5.98 -2.71
N SER A 141 26.34 -6.96 -3.01
CA SER A 141 26.00 -8.38 -2.90
C SER A 141 25.61 -8.77 -1.46
N SER A 142 26.36 -8.30 -0.46
CA SER A 142 26.12 -8.58 0.96
C SER A 142 24.93 -7.80 1.53
N THR A 143 24.69 -6.58 1.06
CA THR A 143 23.63 -5.68 1.57
C THR A 143 22.33 -5.75 0.74
N CYS A 144 22.32 -6.55 -0.33
CA CYS A 144 21.26 -6.63 -1.32
C CYS A 144 19.85 -6.78 -0.71
N PRO A 145 19.57 -7.70 0.24
CA PRO A 145 18.23 -7.83 0.82
C PRO A 145 17.75 -6.56 1.54
N LEU A 146 18.64 -5.94 2.32
CA LEU A 146 18.35 -4.73 3.09
C LEU A 146 18.10 -3.53 2.17
N VAL A 147 18.99 -3.32 1.19
CA VAL A 147 18.85 -2.24 0.20
C VAL A 147 17.56 -2.41 -0.58
N ASN A 148 17.28 -3.60 -1.09
CA ASN A 148 16.04 -3.89 -1.80
C ASN A 148 14.80 -3.54 -0.96
N TYR A 149 14.76 -3.95 0.32
CA TYR A 149 13.64 -3.64 1.20
C TYR A 149 13.48 -2.13 1.40
N ARG A 150 14.57 -1.43 1.70
CA ARG A 150 14.60 0.02 1.93
C ARG A 150 14.11 0.80 0.71
N VAL A 151 14.64 0.49 -0.47
CA VAL A 151 14.26 1.19 -1.71
C VAL A 151 12.81 0.87 -2.10
N LYS A 152 12.36 -0.38 -1.95
CA LYS A 152 10.95 -0.76 -2.13
C LYS A 152 10.01 0.07 -1.27
N GLN A 153 10.32 0.18 0.03
CA GLN A 153 9.51 0.93 0.97
C GLN A 153 9.55 2.44 0.67
N LEU A 154 10.71 2.99 0.31
CA LEU A 154 10.84 4.40 -0.07
C LEU A 154 10.00 4.74 -1.31
N VAL A 155 10.14 3.95 -2.38
CA VAL A 155 9.35 4.11 -3.62
C VAL A 155 7.85 4.04 -3.33
N TYR A 156 7.41 3.04 -2.58
CA TYR A 156 5.99 2.90 -2.23
C TYR A 156 5.50 4.07 -1.35
N THR A 157 6.34 4.57 -0.45
CA THR A 157 6.03 5.71 0.42
C THR A 157 5.87 6.99 -0.38
N CYS A 158 6.74 7.25 -1.37
CA CYS A 158 6.60 8.38 -2.29
C CYS A 158 5.28 8.31 -3.08
N ILE A 159 4.93 7.14 -3.63
CA ILE A 159 3.66 6.96 -4.36
C ILE A 159 2.46 7.19 -3.44
N ARG A 160 2.50 6.69 -2.20
CA ARG A 160 1.43 6.93 -1.21
C ARG A 160 1.30 8.40 -0.85
N ALA A 161 2.42 9.11 -0.67
CA ALA A 161 2.42 10.53 -0.37
C ALA A 161 1.79 11.35 -1.50
N LEU A 162 2.19 11.07 -2.75
CA LEU A 162 1.62 11.71 -3.94
C LEU A 162 0.13 11.40 -4.09
N HIS A 163 -0.27 10.14 -3.89
CA HIS A 163 -1.66 9.72 -4.01
C HIS A 163 -2.55 10.40 -2.99
N GLN A 164 -2.18 10.37 -1.70
CA GLN A 164 -3.02 10.98 -0.65
C GLN A 164 -3.18 12.50 -0.84
N ASN A 165 -2.15 13.17 -1.36
CA ASN A 165 -2.16 14.62 -1.57
C ASN A 165 -2.53 15.02 -3.01
N ARG A 166 -2.96 14.08 -3.86
CA ARG A 166 -3.17 14.29 -5.32
C ARG A 166 -4.06 15.47 -5.67
N ASN A 167 -5.11 15.72 -4.88
CA ASN A 167 -6.04 16.83 -5.15
C ASN A 167 -5.39 18.20 -4.92
N GLN A 168 -4.45 18.30 -3.97
CA GLN A 168 -3.69 19.52 -3.70
C GLN A 168 -2.50 19.68 -4.65
N LEU A 169 -1.97 18.56 -5.14
CA LEU A 169 -0.80 18.50 -6.02
C LEU A 169 -1.17 18.44 -7.51
N LYS A 170 -2.46 18.44 -7.85
CA LYS A 170 -2.94 18.23 -9.22
C LYS A 170 -2.27 19.18 -10.22
N ASP A 171 -2.04 20.42 -9.80
CA ASP A 171 -1.47 21.46 -10.65
C ASP A 171 0.02 21.26 -10.92
N GLN A 172 0.67 20.44 -10.08
CA GLN A 172 2.11 20.22 -10.03
C GLN A 172 2.56 18.99 -10.83
N PHE A 173 1.66 18.03 -11.07
CA PHE A 173 2.00 16.78 -11.76
C PHE A 173 2.43 16.97 -13.21
N LEU A 174 1.93 18.02 -13.83
CA LEU A 174 2.18 18.37 -15.23
C LEU A 174 3.28 19.42 -15.37
N LEU A 175 3.95 19.82 -14.28
CA LEU A 175 5.03 20.79 -14.37
C LEU A 175 6.33 20.13 -14.85
N VAL A 176 7.15 20.93 -15.53
CA VAL A 176 8.48 20.55 -15.99
C VAL A 176 9.45 20.62 -14.79
N PRO A 177 10.46 19.74 -14.68
CA PRO A 177 11.33 19.64 -13.50
C PRO A 177 12.15 20.87 -13.12
N GLU A 178 12.17 21.91 -13.96
CA GLU A 178 12.97 23.13 -13.76
C GLU A 178 12.51 23.94 -12.53
N GLU A 179 11.29 23.71 -12.04
CA GLU A 179 10.71 24.38 -10.86
C GLU A 179 10.88 23.56 -9.56
N SER A 180 12.10 23.52 -9.02
CA SER A 180 12.47 22.69 -7.84
C SER A 180 11.75 22.99 -6.50
N SER A 181 10.99 24.09 -6.40
CA SER A 181 10.28 24.51 -5.19
C SER A 181 9.01 23.69 -4.90
N VAL A 182 8.52 22.97 -5.91
CA VAL A 182 7.25 22.27 -5.92
C VAL A 182 7.33 20.93 -5.16
N THR A 183 6.28 20.55 -4.41
CA THR A 183 6.30 19.37 -3.51
C THR A 183 6.21 18.03 -4.26
N ALA A 184 5.52 17.98 -5.40
CA ALA A 184 5.38 16.76 -6.20
C ALA A 184 6.68 16.37 -6.94
N ILE A 185 7.42 17.35 -7.45
CA ILE A 185 8.56 17.13 -8.36
C ILE A 185 9.67 16.30 -7.70
N PRO A 186 10.18 16.62 -6.48
CA PRO A 186 11.22 15.81 -5.85
C PRO A 186 10.82 14.35 -5.62
N LEU A 187 9.55 14.11 -5.31
CA LEU A 187 9.03 12.75 -5.11
C LEU A 187 9.02 11.98 -6.44
N LEU A 188 8.53 12.60 -7.52
CA LEU A 188 8.48 11.99 -8.86
C LEU A 188 9.88 11.73 -9.42
N GLU A 189 10.80 12.68 -9.29
CA GLU A 189 12.18 12.54 -9.77
C GLU A 189 12.94 11.44 -9.02
N VAL A 190 12.70 11.27 -7.71
CA VAL A 190 13.25 10.11 -6.98
C VAL A 190 12.66 8.79 -7.47
N LEU A 191 11.38 8.74 -7.86
CA LEU A 191 10.79 7.55 -8.46
C LEU A 191 11.45 7.22 -9.80
N VAL A 192 11.67 8.20 -10.68
CA VAL A 192 12.42 8.02 -11.93
C VAL A 192 13.80 7.44 -11.65
N LEU A 193 14.51 8.02 -10.68
CA LEU A 193 15.87 7.62 -10.31
C LEU A 193 15.93 6.20 -9.74
N LEU A 194 14.99 5.78 -8.88
CA LEU A 194 15.06 4.49 -8.20
C LEU A 194 14.48 3.33 -9.01
N ILE A 195 13.60 3.61 -9.99
CA ILE A 195 12.96 2.62 -10.85
C ILE A 195 13.73 2.43 -12.17
N ASP A 196 14.81 3.19 -12.41
CA ASP A 196 15.64 3.05 -13.61
C ASP A 196 16.04 1.58 -13.85
N ILE A 197 15.73 1.09 -15.05
CA ILE A 197 15.96 -0.30 -15.48
C ILE A 197 17.43 -0.73 -15.34
N LYS A 198 18.37 0.21 -15.38
CA LYS A 198 19.81 -0.04 -15.23
C LYS A 198 20.19 -0.45 -13.80
N LEU A 199 19.34 -0.17 -12.81
CA LEU A 199 19.63 -0.47 -11.41
C LEU A 199 19.40 -1.95 -11.09
N PRO A 200 20.22 -2.56 -10.21
CA PRO A 200 20.18 -4.00 -9.93
C PRO A 200 18.95 -4.45 -9.14
N TRP A 201 18.16 -3.52 -8.61
CA TRP A 201 16.94 -3.77 -7.84
C TRP A 201 15.65 -3.41 -8.57
N SER A 202 15.74 -2.78 -9.73
CA SER A 202 14.63 -2.11 -10.42
C SER A 202 13.43 -3.05 -10.65
N CYS A 203 13.67 -4.24 -11.21
CA CYS A 203 12.63 -5.25 -11.42
C CYS A 203 11.98 -5.73 -10.10
N LYS A 204 12.76 -5.84 -9.03
CA LYS A 204 12.24 -6.24 -7.71
C LYS A 204 11.32 -5.16 -7.12
N ILE A 205 11.62 -3.89 -7.38
CA ILE A 205 10.75 -2.77 -6.97
C ILE A 205 9.46 -2.80 -7.75
N VAL A 206 9.51 -2.95 -9.08
CA VAL A 206 8.31 -3.02 -9.92
C VAL A 206 7.42 -4.20 -9.51
N GLY A 207 8.00 -5.38 -9.24
CA GLY A 207 7.24 -6.51 -8.69
C GLY A 207 6.61 -6.21 -7.32
N HIS A 208 7.28 -5.43 -6.47
CA HIS A 208 6.72 -5.00 -5.18
C HIS A 208 5.60 -3.95 -5.34
N MET A 209 5.72 -3.06 -6.33
CA MET A 209 4.68 -2.08 -6.68
C MET A 209 3.39 -2.80 -7.11
N PHE A 210 3.52 -3.84 -7.94
CA PHE A 210 2.39 -4.70 -8.33
C PHE A 210 1.70 -5.33 -7.11
N GLN A 211 2.47 -5.99 -6.24
CA GLN A 211 1.94 -6.69 -5.05
C GLN A 211 1.17 -5.79 -4.07
N ASN A 212 1.51 -4.50 -4.01
CA ASN A 212 0.90 -3.54 -3.06
C ASN A 212 -0.07 -2.55 -3.73
N ASN A 213 -0.55 -2.87 -4.93
CA ASN A 213 -1.49 -2.04 -5.69
C ASN A 213 -0.98 -0.60 -5.96
N ALA A 214 0.35 -0.41 -6.05
CA ALA A 214 0.92 0.91 -6.31
C ALA A 214 0.55 1.43 -7.71
N PHE A 215 0.32 0.52 -8.66
CA PHE A 215 -0.21 0.84 -9.99
C PHE A 215 -1.62 1.41 -9.96
N GLY A 216 -2.50 0.90 -9.09
CA GLY A 216 -3.81 1.49 -8.86
C GLY A 216 -3.71 2.92 -8.31
N LEU A 217 -2.79 3.15 -7.37
CA LEU A 217 -2.53 4.50 -6.83
C LEU A 217 -2.00 5.46 -7.91
N LEU A 218 -1.05 5.02 -8.74
CA LEU A 218 -0.54 5.78 -9.86
C LEU A 218 -1.64 6.10 -10.88
N ARG A 219 -2.51 5.13 -11.19
CA ARG A 219 -3.66 5.35 -12.08
C ARG A 219 -4.58 6.45 -11.57
N GLU A 220 -4.87 6.48 -10.27
CA GLU A 220 -5.67 7.56 -9.69
C GLU A 220 -4.97 8.93 -9.76
N ILE A 221 -3.65 8.99 -9.54
CA ILE A 221 -2.86 10.22 -9.72
C ILE A 221 -2.96 10.73 -11.16
N ILE A 222 -2.83 9.81 -12.14
CA ILE A 222 -2.93 10.13 -13.58
C ILE A 222 -4.30 10.71 -13.91
N LEU A 223 -5.38 10.08 -13.42
CA LEU A 223 -6.73 10.58 -13.66
C LEU A 223 -6.93 11.97 -13.08
N THR A 224 -6.48 12.22 -11.84
CA THR A 224 -6.54 13.55 -11.23
C THR A 224 -5.72 14.59 -12.00
N ALA A 225 -4.53 14.22 -12.50
CA ALA A 225 -3.73 15.11 -13.33
C ALA A 225 -4.40 15.42 -14.68
N LYS A 226 -5.00 14.40 -15.31
CA LYS A 226 -5.70 14.53 -16.60
C LYS A 226 -6.91 15.46 -16.50
N ASP A 227 -7.72 15.32 -15.45
CA ASP A 227 -8.89 16.19 -15.23
C ASP A 227 -8.49 17.67 -15.11
N ASP A 228 -7.23 17.97 -14.74
CA ASP A 228 -6.69 19.33 -14.73
C ASP A 228 -6.22 19.81 -16.11
N VAL A 229 -5.78 18.91 -17.00
CA VAL A 229 -5.35 19.24 -18.38
C VAL A 229 -6.50 19.81 -19.20
N ASP A 230 -7.73 19.32 -19.01
CA ASP A 230 -8.90 19.84 -19.73
C ASP A 230 -9.16 21.33 -19.44
N ASN A 231 -8.55 21.88 -18.36
CA ASN A 231 -8.58 23.30 -18.02
C ASN A 231 -7.34 24.09 -18.50
N ARG A 232 -6.33 23.43 -19.09
CA ARG A 232 -5.06 24.04 -19.52
C ARG A 232 -4.98 24.15 -21.04
N ILE A 233 -4.44 25.27 -21.50
CA ILE A 233 -4.36 25.61 -22.93
C ILE A 233 -3.25 24.81 -23.65
N TYR A 234 -2.24 24.31 -22.92
CA TYR A 234 -1.15 23.49 -23.49
C TYR A 234 -0.65 22.41 -22.52
N PRO A 235 -0.54 21.13 -22.96
CA PRO A 235 0.08 20.08 -22.15
C PRO A 235 1.60 20.31 -22.07
N ALA A 236 2.16 20.30 -20.86
CA ALA A 236 3.60 20.45 -20.69
C ALA A 236 4.28 19.12 -21.06
N LYS A 237 5.09 19.17 -22.11
CA LYS A 237 5.90 18.04 -22.56
C LYS A 237 7.02 17.76 -21.55
N GLY A 238 7.23 16.49 -21.21
CA GLY A 238 8.36 16.08 -20.37
C GLY A 238 8.14 16.29 -18.87
N SER A 239 6.89 16.23 -18.40
CA SER A 239 6.58 16.31 -16.97
C SER A 239 7.25 15.19 -16.16
N SER A 240 7.56 15.43 -14.88
CA SER A 240 8.15 14.38 -14.03
C SER A 240 7.26 13.15 -13.92
N LEU A 241 5.92 13.33 -13.95
CA LEU A 241 4.97 12.21 -13.93
C LEU A 241 5.08 11.39 -15.21
N GLU A 242 5.17 12.02 -16.38
CA GLU A 242 5.38 11.36 -17.66
C GLU A 242 6.66 10.49 -17.67
N ARG A 243 7.73 11.02 -17.09
CA ARG A 243 9.00 10.29 -16.94
C ARG A 243 8.87 9.08 -16.02
N VAL A 244 8.13 9.19 -14.91
CA VAL A 244 7.83 8.02 -14.04
C VAL A 244 7.10 6.94 -14.83
N LEU A 245 6.05 7.31 -15.57
CA LEU A 245 5.27 6.37 -16.37
C LEU A 245 6.14 5.68 -17.44
N THR A 246 6.99 6.45 -18.10
CA THR A 246 7.97 5.95 -19.09
C THR A 246 8.89 4.90 -18.47
N VAL A 247 9.53 5.21 -17.34
CA VAL A 247 10.47 4.29 -16.68
C VAL A 247 9.78 3.02 -16.21
N VAL A 248 8.57 3.10 -15.66
CA VAL A 248 7.81 1.91 -15.26
C VAL A 248 7.42 1.07 -16.48
N MET A 249 7.01 1.69 -17.59
CA MET A 249 6.65 0.99 -18.83
C MET A 249 7.84 0.30 -19.51
N CYS A 250 9.07 0.81 -19.34
CA CYS A 250 10.29 0.14 -19.81
C CYS A 250 10.55 -1.22 -19.16
N HIS A 251 9.93 -1.53 -18.02
CA HIS A 251 10.05 -2.85 -17.37
C HIS A 251 9.28 -3.98 -18.07
N ILE A 252 8.63 -3.68 -19.20
CA ILE A 252 7.87 -4.66 -19.97
C ILE A 252 8.61 -4.97 -21.27
N GLY A 253 9.01 -6.24 -21.44
CA GLY A 253 9.55 -6.78 -22.69
C GLY A 253 10.96 -6.30 -23.09
N GLN A 254 11.55 -5.32 -22.41
CA GLN A 254 12.90 -4.82 -22.73
C GLN A 254 13.99 -5.54 -21.92
N LYS A 255 15.02 -6.08 -22.59
CA LYS A 255 16.24 -6.55 -21.90
C LYS A 255 17.01 -5.33 -21.35
N PRO A 256 17.59 -5.38 -20.13
CA PRO A 256 17.87 -6.55 -19.30
C PRO A 256 16.79 -6.87 -18.23
N CYS A 257 15.54 -6.41 -18.39
CA CYS A 257 14.50 -6.64 -17.39
C CYS A 257 14.27 -8.13 -17.10
N ILE A 258 14.17 -8.47 -15.81
CA ILE A 258 13.88 -9.82 -15.29
C ILE A 258 12.58 -9.79 -14.47
N CYS A 259 11.70 -8.81 -14.71
CA CYS A 259 10.37 -8.79 -14.10
C CYS A 259 9.64 -10.10 -14.45
N SER A 260 9.02 -10.71 -13.43
CA SER A 260 8.20 -11.90 -13.64
C SER A 260 7.12 -11.57 -14.66
N TYR A 261 6.87 -12.49 -15.58
CA TYR A 261 5.76 -12.39 -16.53
C TYR A 261 4.45 -12.41 -15.74
N PHE A 262 3.85 -11.24 -15.53
CA PHE A 262 2.52 -11.10 -14.94
C PHE A 262 1.46 -11.34 -16.02
N ASP A 263 0.25 -11.77 -15.64
CA ASP A 263 -0.85 -11.92 -16.62
C ASP A 263 -1.01 -10.56 -17.34
N PRO A 264 -0.85 -10.53 -18.68
CA PRO A 264 -0.83 -9.30 -19.46
C PRO A 264 -2.11 -8.47 -19.31
N ARG A 265 -3.21 -9.05 -18.79
CA ARG A 265 -4.44 -8.33 -18.49
C ARG A 265 -4.35 -7.43 -17.25
N TYR A 266 -3.48 -7.75 -16.29
CA TYR A 266 -3.35 -7.03 -15.02
C TYR A 266 -2.07 -6.20 -14.91
N ASP A 267 -1.24 -6.21 -15.95
CA ASP A 267 0.00 -5.46 -15.98
C ASP A 267 -0.22 -3.93 -15.94
N PHE A 268 0.78 -3.19 -15.48
CA PHE A 268 0.70 -1.73 -15.41
C PHE A 268 0.39 -1.10 -16.77
N SER A 269 1.03 -1.58 -17.84
CA SER A 269 0.78 -1.07 -19.18
C SER A 269 -0.64 -1.33 -19.65
N SER A 270 -1.25 -2.48 -19.34
CA SER A 270 -2.66 -2.72 -19.70
C SER A 270 -3.57 -1.77 -18.94
N GLN A 271 -3.32 -1.53 -17.65
CA GLN A 271 -4.08 -0.59 -16.83
C GLN A 271 -3.96 0.85 -17.33
N ILE A 272 -2.77 1.27 -17.77
CA ILE A 272 -2.53 2.60 -18.35
C ILE A 272 -3.22 2.76 -19.70
N LEU A 273 -3.11 1.75 -20.57
CA LEU A 273 -3.70 1.79 -21.91
C LEU A 273 -5.24 1.84 -21.89
N THR A 274 -5.88 1.49 -20.77
CA THR A 274 -7.33 1.68 -20.58
C THR A 274 -7.73 3.14 -20.34
N ILE A 275 -6.80 4.05 -20.06
CA ILE A 275 -7.11 5.47 -19.85
C ILE A 275 -7.29 6.13 -21.22
N PRO A 276 -8.51 6.56 -21.58
CA PRO A 276 -8.76 7.14 -22.90
C PRO A 276 -8.00 8.45 -23.06
N PHE A 277 -7.42 8.67 -24.25
CA PHE A 277 -6.71 9.89 -24.63
C PHE A 277 -5.55 10.28 -23.70
N LEU A 278 -4.93 9.30 -23.05
CA LEU A 278 -3.80 9.55 -22.14
C LEU A 278 -2.66 10.33 -22.83
N TRP A 279 -2.42 10.07 -24.12
CA TRP A 279 -1.40 10.74 -24.92
C TRP A 279 -1.65 12.24 -25.14
N ASN A 280 -2.87 12.73 -24.93
CA ASN A 280 -3.14 14.17 -24.97
C ASN A 280 -2.56 14.87 -23.74
N ALA A 281 -2.60 14.21 -22.58
CA ALA A 281 -1.99 14.71 -21.34
C ALA A 281 -0.48 14.44 -21.28
N PHE A 282 -0.03 13.34 -21.88
CA PHE A 282 1.35 12.86 -21.83
C PHE A 282 1.85 12.47 -23.23
N PRO A 283 2.32 13.44 -24.03
CA PRO A 283 2.67 13.22 -25.44
C PRO A 283 3.90 12.32 -25.67
N ASP A 284 4.87 12.31 -24.77
CA ASP A 284 6.09 11.48 -24.87
C ASP A 284 5.80 9.99 -24.63
N LEU A 285 4.73 9.67 -23.90
CA LEU A 285 4.27 8.28 -23.76
C LEU A 285 3.86 7.66 -25.09
N ARG A 286 3.52 8.46 -26.11
CA ARG A 286 3.12 7.94 -27.41
C ARG A 286 4.18 7.01 -28.01
N GLN A 287 5.46 7.36 -27.89
CA GLN A 287 6.56 6.56 -28.42
C GLN A 287 6.68 5.21 -27.70
N VAL A 288 6.53 5.21 -26.37
CA VAL A 288 6.61 4.00 -25.54
C VAL A 288 5.40 3.08 -25.77
N CYS A 289 4.20 3.67 -25.88
CA CYS A 289 2.97 2.95 -26.20
C CYS A 289 3.05 2.23 -27.56
N PHE A 290 3.63 2.86 -28.59
CA PHE A 290 3.83 2.21 -29.89
C PHE A 290 4.67 0.94 -29.79
N VAL A 291 5.76 0.97 -29.00
CA VAL A 291 6.60 -0.21 -28.77
C VAL A 291 5.80 -1.30 -28.05
N LEU A 292 5.03 -0.97 -27.02
CA LEU A 292 4.23 -1.95 -26.28
C LEU A 292 3.11 -2.56 -27.13
N ILE A 293 2.44 -1.78 -27.97
CA ILE A 293 1.38 -2.27 -28.88
C ILE A 293 1.95 -3.33 -29.85
N LEU A 294 3.19 -3.14 -30.32
CA LEU A 294 3.88 -4.15 -31.14
C LEU A 294 4.17 -5.45 -30.36
N PHE A 295 4.41 -5.37 -29.05
CA PHE A 295 4.66 -6.54 -28.20
C PHE A 295 3.39 -7.30 -27.80
N TYR A 296 2.26 -6.61 -27.57
CA TYR A 296 1.02 -7.24 -27.10
C TYR A 296 0.07 -7.72 -28.22
N GLY A 297 0.36 -7.40 -29.49
CA GLY A 297 -0.48 -7.79 -30.61
C GLY A 297 -1.79 -6.99 -30.69
N SER A 298 -2.34 -6.94 -31.90
CA SER A 298 -3.31 -5.97 -32.44
C SER A 298 -4.70 -5.85 -31.80
N PHE A 299 -4.91 -6.16 -30.52
CA PHE A 299 -6.23 -6.08 -29.88
C PHE A 299 -6.60 -4.68 -29.33
N PHE A 300 -5.62 -3.79 -29.14
CA PHE A 300 -5.87 -2.43 -28.65
C PHE A 300 -6.01 -1.35 -29.75
N PHE A 301 -5.81 -1.74 -31.01
CA PHE A 301 -5.66 -0.79 -32.13
C PHE A 301 -6.95 -0.05 -32.50
N ILE A 302 -8.12 -0.60 -32.18
CA ILE A 302 -9.41 -0.07 -32.68
C ILE A 302 -10.02 0.98 -31.73
N TRP A 303 -9.72 0.96 -30.44
CA TRP A 303 -10.30 1.93 -29.48
C TRP A 303 -9.41 3.14 -29.19
N VAL A 304 -8.10 3.00 -29.40
CA VAL A 304 -7.09 4.01 -29.02
C VAL A 304 -6.82 5.03 -30.13
N ILE A 305 -7.09 4.72 -31.40
CA ILE A 305 -6.72 5.61 -32.53
C ILE A 305 -7.94 6.24 -33.22
N SER A 306 -9.15 5.68 -33.06
CA SER A 306 -10.36 6.26 -33.66
C SER A 306 -10.92 7.40 -32.79
N GLY A 307 -10.19 8.51 -32.73
CA GLY A 307 -10.79 9.80 -32.40
C GLY A 307 -11.81 10.17 -33.49
N ARG A 308 -13.08 9.87 -33.22
CA ARG A 308 -14.19 10.76 -33.54
C ARG A 308 -14.71 11.34 -32.24
#